data_AF-A0AAJ1TQQ6-F1
#
_entry.id   AF-A0AAJ1TQQ6-F1
#
_cell.length_a   1.000
_cell.length_b   1.000
_cell.length_c   1.000
_cell.angle_alpha   90.00
_cell.angle_beta   90.00
_cell.angle_gamma   90.00
#
_symmetry.space_group_name_H-M   'P 1'
#
loop_
_entity.id
_entity.type
_entity.pdbx_description
1 polymer ?
#
loop_
_entity_poly.entity_id
_entity_poly.type
_entity_poly.pdbx_seq_one_letter_code
_entity_poly.pdbx_strand_id
1 'polypeptide(L)'
;MRRPLEPKQYTSLAFGNRCREAGVRPSMGSVGDAYDNAMAESFFSTLECELLARRRFRSQAEARMACFSYIEGFYNPLRRHSALGYRSPVVYENETRSDPLPETLLSQAP
;
A
#
# COMPACT_ATOMS: atom_id res chain seq x y z
N MET A 1 0.65 -27.59 -14.17
CA MET A 1 0.63 -26.18 -13.72
C MET A 1 1.51 -26.08 -12.48
N ARG A 2 2.56 -25.24 -12.47
CA ARG A 2 3.42 -25.06 -11.29
C ARG A 2 2.69 -24.16 -10.29
N ARG A 3 2.72 -24.52 -9.00
CA ARG A 3 2.15 -23.75 -7.89
C ARG A 3 2.72 -22.32 -7.91
N PRO A 4 1.90 -21.26 -7.75
CA PRO A 4 2.42 -19.92 -7.56
C PRO A 4 3.41 -19.93 -6.40
N LEU A 5 4.58 -19.30 -6.59
CA LEU A 5 5.56 -19.15 -5.53
C LEU A 5 5.00 -18.10 -4.56
N GLU A 6 4.28 -18.55 -3.53
CA GLU A 6 4.03 -17.72 -2.36
C GLU A 6 5.37 -17.24 -1.83
N PRO A 7 5.63 -15.92 -1.74
CA PRO A 7 6.90 -15.43 -1.23
C PRO A 7 7.07 -15.96 0.21
N LYS A 8 8.04 -16.86 0.41
CA LYS A 8 8.32 -17.48 1.72
C LYS A 8 8.53 -16.46 2.85
N GLN A 9 8.84 -15.21 2.49
CA GLN A 9 9.02 -14.10 3.43
C GLN A 9 7.73 -13.76 4.19
N TYR A 10 6.60 -13.63 3.50
CA TYR A 10 5.33 -13.22 4.10
C TYR A 10 4.63 -14.35 4.87
N THR A 11 4.96 -15.61 4.56
CA THR A 11 4.49 -16.80 5.28
C THR A 11 5.49 -17.29 6.34
N SER A 12 6.59 -16.57 6.56
CA SER A 12 7.61 -16.97 7.54
C SER A 12 7.13 -16.77 8.99
N LEU A 13 7.59 -17.65 9.89
CA LEU A 13 7.36 -17.52 11.33
C LEU A 13 7.88 -16.18 11.88
N ALA A 14 9.04 -15.72 11.39
CA ALA A 14 9.61 -14.45 11.79
C ALA A 14 8.68 -13.27 11.47
N PHE A 15 8.06 -13.26 10.28
CA PHE A 15 7.09 -12.23 9.91
C PHE A 15 5.82 -12.33 10.77
N GLY A 16 5.27 -13.53 10.95
CA GLY A 16 4.08 -13.74 11.79
C GLY A 16 4.26 -13.31 13.25
N ASN A 17 5.44 -13.57 13.83
CA ASN A 17 5.77 -13.12 15.19
C ASN A 17 5.82 -11.58 15.28
N ARG A 18 6.44 -10.92 14.29
CA ARG A 18 6.51 -9.45 14.23
C ARG A 18 5.12 -8.81 14.08
N CYS A 19 4.24 -9.40 13.27
CA CYS A 19 2.85 -8.95 13.18
C CYS A 19 2.14 -9.06 14.53
N ARG A 20 2.32 -10.17 15.25
CA ARG A 20 1.75 -10.36 16.58
C ARG A 20 2.27 -9.34 17.59
N GLU A 21 3.58 -9.09 17.62
CA GLU A 21 4.21 -8.07 18.47
C GLU A 21 3.66 -6.67 18.20
N ALA A 22 3.39 -6.35 16.93
CA ALA A 22 2.82 -5.06 16.51
C ALA A 22 1.29 -4.97 16.70
N GLY A 23 0.63 -6.03 17.17
CA GLY A 23 -0.84 -6.08 17.28
C GLY A 23 -1.57 -6.12 15.91
N VAL A 24 -0.86 -6.44 14.84
CA VAL A 24 -1.38 -6.48 13.47
C VAL A 24 -1.81 -7.90 13.12
N ARG A 25 -3.06 -8.07 12.66
CA ARG A 25 -3.51 -9.34 12.09
C ARG A 25 -3.14 -9.40 10.61
N PRO A 26 -2.22 -10.28 10.18
CA PRO A 26 -1.90 -10.41 8.76
C PRO A 26 -3.11 -10.97 8.02
N SER A 27 -3.50 -10.30 6.93
CA SER A 27 -4.50 -10.80 5.98
C SER A 27 -3.75 -11.17 4.71
N MET A 28 -3.65 -12.46 4.43
CA MET A 28 -3.21 -12.94 3.12
C MET A 28 -4.50 -13.24 2.36
N GLY A 29 -4.78 -12.48 1.30
CA GLY A 29 -5.92 -12.71 0.43
C GLY A 29 -5.96 -14.16 -0.08
N SER A 30 -7.13 -14.60 -0.53
CA SER A 30 -7.23 -15.93 -1.15
C SER A 30 -6.47 -15.96 -2.48
N VAL A 31 -5.88 -17.11 -2.84
CA VAL A 31 -5.15 -17.25 -4.11
C VAL A 31 -6.11 -16.97 -5.27
N GLY A 32 -5.81 -15.93 -6.05
CA GLY A 32 -6.61 -15.52 -7.21
C GLY A 32 -7.55 -14.35 -6.99
N ASP A 33 -7.58 -13.75 -5.79
CA ASP A 33 -8.27 -12.49 -5.56
C ASP A 33 -7.35 -11.30 -5.88
N ALA A 34 -7.53 -10.70 -7.05
CA ALA A 34 -6.72 -9.57 -7.50
C ALA A 34 -7.08 -8.26 -6.81
N TYR A 35 -8.25 -8.16 -6.17
CA TYR A 35 -8.72 -6.90 -5.59
C TYR A 35 -7.87 -6.46 -4.40
N ASP A 36 -7.42 -7.42 -3.58
CA ASP A 36 -6.60 -7.15 -2.39
C ASP A 36 -5.26 -6.51 -2.76
N ASN A 37 -4.70 -6.84 -3.93
CA ASN A 37 -3.40 -6.31 -4.39
C ASN A 37 -3.52 -5.17 -5.40
N ALA A 38 -4.70 -4.96 -6.02
CA ALA A 38 -4.90 -4.01 -7.10
C ALA A 38 -4.46 -2.57 -6.74
N MET A 39 -4.67 -2.16 -5.48
CA MET A 39 -4.23 -0.85 -5.00
C MET A 39 -2.70 -0.72 -4.95
N ALA A 40 -2.01 -1.76 -4.48
CA ALA A 40 -0.55 -1.80 -4.46
C ALA A 40 0.02 -1.86 -5.88
N GLU A 41 -0.56 -2.68 -6.76
CA GLU A 41 -0.15 -2.76 -8.17
C GLU A 41 -0.32 -1.42 -8.90
N SER A 42 -1.44 -0.72 -8.66
CA SER A 42 -1.68 0.61 -9.22
C SER A 42 -0.64 1.64 -8.75
N PHE A 43 -0.24 1.58 -7.48
CA PHE A 43 0.86 2.39 -6.95
C PHE A 43 2.18 2.08 -7.66
N PHE A 44 2.57 0.81 -7.75
CA PHE A 44 3.85 0.42 -8.35
C PHE A 44 3.92 0.77 -9.84
N SER A 45 2.85 0.53 -10.59
CA SER A 45 2.76 0.94 -12.00
C SER A 45 2.96 2.44 -12.16
N THR A 46 2.32 3.24 -11.29
CA THR A 46 2.47 4.69 -11.26
C THR A 46 3.92 5.12 -10.96
N LEU A 47 4.52 4.55 -9.90
CA LEU A 47 5.89 4.84 -9.49
C LEU A 47 6.89 4.53 -10.61
N GLU A 48 6.71 3.38 -11.27
CA GLU A 48 7.54 2.98 -12.40
C GLU A 48 7.42 3.96 -13.56
N CYS A 49 6.20 4.28 -14.00
CA CYS A 49 5.96 5.16 -15.14
C CYS A 49 6.41 6.62 -14.90
N GLU A 50 6.23 7.13 -13.68
CA GLU A 50 6.47 8.54 -13.37
C GLU A 50 7.89 8.81 -12.87
N LEU A 51 8.52 7.85 -12.18
CA LEU A 51 9.85 8.01 -11.59
C LEU A 51 10.90 7.14 -12.27
N LEU A 52 10.74 5.81 -12.23
CA LEU A 52 11.81 4.88 -12.57
C LEU A 52 12.10 4.83 -14.07
N ALA A 53 11.07 4.86 -14.91
CA ALA A 53 11.21 4.86 -16.37
C ALA A 53 11.85 6.16 -16.91
N ARG A 54 11.80 7.25 -16.14
CA ARG A 54 12.23 8.59 -16.58
C ARG A 54 13.62 8.98 -16.07
N ARG A 55 14.24 8.16 -15.21
CA ARG A 55 15.49 8.52 -14.52
C ARG A 55 16.44 7.34 -14.47
N ARG A 56 17.73 7.60 -14.68
CA ARG A 56 18.80 6.63 -14.40
C ARG A 56 19.53 7.06 -13.13
N PHE A 57 19.63 6.16 -12.17
CA PHE A 57 20.31 6.41 -10.91
C PHE A 57 21.76 5.94 -10.99
N ARG A 58 22.68 6.73 -10.44
CA ARG A 58 24.11 6.41 -10.36
C ARG A 58 24.41 5.52 -9.16
N SER A 59 23.56 5.53 -8.15
CA SER A 59 23.70 4.70 -6.94
C SER A 59 22.35 4.27 -6.37
N GLN A 60 22.37 3.23 -5.52
CA GLN A 60 21.17 2.85 -4.77
C GLN A 60 20.74 3.92 -3.77
N ALA A 61 21.67 4.68 -3.20
CA ALA A 61 21.33 5.75 -2.26
C ALA A 61 20.52 6.85 -2.95
N GLU A 62 20.92 7.22 -4.17
CA GLU A 62 20.19 8.16 -5.01
C GLU A 62 18.79 7.64 -5.35
N ALA A 63 18.68 6.36 -5.75
CA ALA A 63 17.38 5.74 -6.03
C ALA A 63 16.46 5.75 -4.79
N ARG A 64 16.99 5.42 -3.60
CA ARG A 64 16.24 5.45 -2.35
C ARG A 64 15.72 6.86 -2.03
N MET A 65 16.58 7.87 -2.14
CA MET A 65 16.17 9.27 -1.93
C MET A 65 15.14 9.73 -2.95
N ALA A 66 15.27 9.32 -4.22
CA ALA A 66 14.31 9.66 -5.26
C ALA A 66 12.94 9.02 -4.99
N CYS A 67 12.90 7.75 -4.58
CA CYS A 67 11.66 7.09 -4.15
C CYS A 67 11.05 7.77 -2.93
N PHE A 68 11.85 8.08 -1.91
CA PHE A 68 11.38 8.80 -0.73
C PHE A 68 10.77 10.16 -1.09
N SER A 69 11.49 10.96 -1.89
CA SER A 69 11.03 12.28 -2.33
C SER A 69 9.77 12.19 -3.17
N TYR A 70 9.65 11.15 -4.01
CA TYR A 70 8.46 10.91 -4.80
C TYR A 70 7.27 10.54 -3.91
N ILE A 71 7.45 9.64 -2.94
CA ILE A 71 6.37 9.17 -2.05
C ILE A 71 5.92 10.30 -1.11
N GLU A 72 6.85 10.85 -0.33
CA GLU A 72 6.54 11.81 0.73
C GLU A 72 6.40 13.24 0.23
N GLY A 73 7.10 13.60 -0.86
CA GLY A 73 7.09 14.96 -1.40
C GLY A 73 6.01 15.20 -2.46
N PHE A 74 5.48 14.13 -3.09
CA PHE A 74 4.55 14.27 -4.20
C PHE A 74 3.35 13.33 -4.12
N TYR A 75 3.56 12.02 -4.06
CA TYR A 75 2.49 11.03 -4.16
C TYR A 75 1.47 11.17 -3.03
N ASN A 76 1.92 11.05 -1.77
CA ASN A 76 1.05 11.14 -0.60
C ASN A 76 0.42 12.53 -0.40
N PRO A 77 1.17 13.65 -0.48
CA PRO A 77 0.59 14.96 -0.19
C PRO A 77 -0.17 15.59 -1.35
N LEU A 78 0.26 15.38 -2.61
CA LEU A 78 -0.14 16.24 -3.74
C LEU A 78 -0.83 15.48 -4.89
N ARG A 79 -0.48 14.20 -5.13
CA ARG A 79 -0.97 13.48 -6.30
C ARG A 79 -2.46 13.17 -6.16
N ARG A 80 -3.27 13.62 -7.12
CA ARG A 80 -4.73 13.43 -7.10
C ARG A 80 -5.10 12.08 -7.72
N HIS A 81 -5.97 11.32 -7.06
CA HIS A 81 -6.46 10.03 -7.52
C HIS A 81 -7.94 10.10 -7.87
N SER A 82 -8.33 9.69 -9.08
CA SER A 82 -9.75 9.66 -9.49
C SER A 82 -10.60 8.76 -8.56
N ALA A 83 -10.04 7.63 -8.13
CA ALA A 83 -10.66 6.73 -7.16
C ALA A 83 -10.92 7.38 -5.78
N LEU A 84 -10.17 8.43 -5.44
CA LEU A 84 -10.31 9.18 -4.17
C LEU A 84 -11.07 10.51 -4.37
N GLY A 85 -11.90 10.61 -5.41
CA GLY A 85 -12.62 11.86 -5.72
C GLY A 85 -11.68 13.01 -6.12
N TYR A 86 -10.58 12.68 -6.79
CA TYR A 86 -9.51 13.61 -7.16
C TYR A 86 -8.87 14.31 -5.95
N ARG A 87 -8.72 13.60 -4.83
CA ARG A 87 -7.95 14.05 -3.66
C ARG A 87 -6.61 13.33 -3.59
N SER A 88 -5.68 13.88 -2.81
CA SER A 88 -4.44 13.17 -2.47
C SER A 88 -4.67 12.17 -1.33
N PRO A 89 -3.83 11.13 -1.22
CA PRO A 89 -3.97 10.12 -0.16
C PRO A 89 -4.06 10.74 1.23
N VAL A 90 -3.19 11.69 1.56
CA VAL A 90 -3.19 12.37 2.88
C VAL A 90 -4.48 13.13 3.13
N VAL A 91 -5.01 13.84 2.13
CA VAL A 91 -6.27 14.59 2.28
C VAL A 91 -7.44 13.62 2.49
N TYR A 92 -7.50 12.57 1.69
CA TYR A 92 -8.53 11.54 1.81
C TYR A 92 -8.49 10.87 3.20
N GLU A 93 -7.31 10.48 3.69
CA GLU A 93 -7.15 9.87 5.01
C GLU A 93 -7.54 10.82 6.16
N ASN A 94 -7.15 12.09 6.07
CA ASN A 94 -7.50 13.08 7.11
C ASN A 94 -9.01 13.33 7.19
N GLU A 95 -9.69 13.37 6.04
CA GLU A 95 -11.14 13.53 5.99
C GLU A 95 -11.87 12.29 6.50
N THR A 96 -11.46 11.09 6.05
CA THR A 96 -12.06 9.82 6.51
C THR A 96 -11.82 9.51 7.98
N ARG A 97 -10.70 9.95 8.55
CA ARG A 97 -10.43 9.84 10.00
C ARG A 97 -11.32 10.76 10.83
N SER A 98 -11.79 11.85 10.24
CA SER A 98 -12.64 12.84 10.92
C SER A 98 -14.12 12.47 10.87
N ASP A 99 -14.50 11.46 10.08
CA ASP A 99 -15.84 10.89 10.08
C ASP A 99 -15.95 9.88 11.24
N PRO A 100 -16.86 10.08 12.21
CA PRO A 100 -17.15 9.04 13.18
C PRO A 100 -17.70 7.82 12.43
N LEU A 101 -17.11 6.64 12.69
CA LEU A 101 -17.61 5.38 12.14
C LEU A 101 -19.13 5.30 12.35
N PRO A 102 -19.93 4.97 11.32
CA PRO A 102 -21.36 4.77 11.53
C PRO A 102 -21.54 3.65 12.59
N GLU A 103 -22.31 3.94 13.65
CA GLU A 103 -22.62 3.03 14.77
C GLU A 103 -23.11 1.64 14.31
N THR A 104 -23.52 1.51 13.05
CA THR A 104 -24.02 0.29 12.40
C THR A 104 -23.01 -0.86 12.33
N LEU A 105 -21.70 -0.62 12.47
CA LEU A 105 -20.67 -1.69 12.42
C LEU A 105 -20.32 -2.31 13.79
N LEU A 106 -20.82 -1.78 14.91
CA LEU A 106 -20.61 -2.37 16.25
C LEU A 106 -21.71 -3.36 16.66
N SER A 107 -22.79 -3.49 15.90
CA SER A 107 -23.94 -4.35 16.23
C SER A 107 -23.90 -5.76 15.58
N GLN A 108 -22.86 -6.11 14.83
CA GLN A 108 -22.79 -7.36 14.05
C GLN A 108 -21.48 -8.14 14.30
N ALA A 109 -20.91 -8.03 15.50
CA ALA A 109 -19.88 -8.96 15.96
C ALA A 109 -20.57 -10.13 16.70
N PRO A 110 -20.43 -11.38 16.25
CA PRO A 110 -20.84 -12.54 17.05
C PRO A 110 -19.96 -12.73 18.29
#